data_AF-A0A428NN25-F1
#
_entry.id   AF-A0A428NN25-F1
#
_cell.length_a   1.000
_cell.length_b   1.000
_cell.length_c   1.000
_cell.angle_alpha   90.00
_cell.angle_beta   90.00
_cell.angle_gamma   90.00
#
_symmetry.space_group_name_H-M   'P 1'
#
loop_
_entity.id
_entity.type
_entity.pdbx_description
1 polymer ?
#
loop_
_entity_poly.entity_id
_entity_poly.type
_entity_poly.pdbx_seq_one_letter_code
_entity_poly.pdbx_strand_id
1 'polypeptide(L)'
;MRLAIPQQCIESKAYEIAGFDGYTLALLIKKMEMVQDFMLMLEDIPVLYLQVKGEPHVERIRRVGAILLEFIQVVEDEHLQSRAKGLLRRLLDVLAKLDSKAHEDLCFVGVDE
;
A
#
# COMPACT_ATOMS: atom_id res chain seq x y z
N MET A 1 -10.27 1.72 -12.53
CA MET A 1 -9.01 1.99 -13.26
C MET A 1 -8.08 2.99 -12.57
N ARG A 2 -8.53 3.81 -11.61
CA ARG A 2 -7.71 4.91 -11.04
C ARG A 2 -6.52 4.45 -10.17
N LEU A 3 -6.60 3.26 -9.56
CA LEU A 3 -5.51 2.69 -8.74
C LEU A 3 -4.44 1.94 -9.55
N ALA A 4 -4.67 1.70 -10.84
CA ALA A 4 -3.72 0.93 -11.65
C ALA A 4 -2.45 1.73 -11.96
N ILE A 5 -2.59 3.02 -12.26
CA ILE A 5 -1.46 3.88 -12.66
C ILE A 5 -0.50 4.14 -11.48
N PRO A 6 -0.96 4.52 -10.27
CA PRO A 6 -0.06 4.73 -9.13
C PRO A 6 0.69 3.45 -8.76
N GLN A 7 0.00 2.31 -8.76
CA GLN A 7 0.62 1.02 -8.49
C GLN A 7 1.65 0.65 -9.56
N GLN A 8 1.34 0.87 -10.84
CA GLN A 8 2.29 0.58 -11.92
C GLN A 8 3.53 1.48 -11.83
N CYS A 9 3.40 2.74 -11.40
CA CYS A 9 4.54 3.62 -11.15
C CYS A 9 5.39 3.16 -9.97
N ILE A 10 4.75 2.62 -8.92
CA ILE A 10 5.40 2.06 -7.75
C ILE A 10 6.09 0.71 -8.06
N GLU A 11 5.47 -0.13 -8.90
CA GLU A 11 5.98 -1.45 -9.30
C GLU A 11 6.97 -1.38 -10.46
N SER A 12 6.86 -0.36 -11.32
CA SER A 12 7.80 -0.19 -12.40
C SER A 12 9.16 0.20 -11.81
N LYS A 13 10.15 -0.63 -12.10
CA LYS A 13 11.55 -0.23 -12.18
C LYS A 13 11.79 0.85 -13.25
N ALA A 14 10.79 1.69 -13.61
CA ALA A 14 10.98 2.80 -14.55
C ALA A 14 12.04 3.80 -14.05
N TYR A 15 12.33 3.79 -12.75
CA TYR A 15 13.45 4.52 -12.16
C TYR A 15 14.82 3.87 -12.41
N GLU A 16 14.89 2.56 -12.70
CA GLU A 16 16.14 1.89 -13.13
C GLU A 16 16.47 2.16 -14.61
N ILE A 17 15.47 2.52 -15.45
CA ILE A 17 15.68 2.83 -16.87
C ILE A 17 16.40 4.19 -17.06
N ALA A 18 16.48 5.01 -16.02
CA ALA A 18 17.17 6.30 -16.05
C ALA A 18 18.68 6.21 -15.67
N GLY A 19 19.25 5.02 -15.48
CA GLY A 19 20.68 4.88 -15.17
C GLY A 19 21.12 5.55 -13.87
N PHE A 20 20.19 5.79 -12.94
CA PHE A 20 20.48 6.34 -11.63
C PHE A 20 20.80 5.19 -10.67
N ASP A 21 22.08 4.84 -10.58
CA ASP A 21 22.58 4.12 -9.42
C ASP A 21 22.50 5.05 -8.20
N GLY A 22 22.03 4.51 -7.08
CA GLY A 22 22.00 5.26 -5.83
C GLY A 22 20.65 5.90 -5.52
N TYR A 23 20.11 5.45 -4.39
CA TYR A 23 19.07 6.09 -3.60
C TYR A 23 19.41 7.56 -3.30
N THR A 24 19.20 8.45 -4.26
CA THR A 24 19.34 9.88 -4.03
C THR A 24 18.21 10.29 -3.09
N LEU A 25 18.49 11.06 -2.04
CA LEU A 25 17.50 11.51 -1.05
C LEU A 25 16.23 12.09 -1.70
N ALA A 26 16.36 12.78 -2.84
CA ALA A 26 15.25 13.29 -3.64
C ALA A 26 14.32 12.19 -4.19
N LEU A 27 14.87 11.06 -4.64
CA LEU A 27 14.11 9.90 -5.12
C LEU A 27 13.34 9.24 -3.96
N LEU A 28 13.99 9.13 -2.79
CA LEU A 28 13.37 8.60 -1.58
C LEU A 28 12.19 9.48 -1.12
N ILE A 29 12.37 10.81 -1.11
CA ILE A 29 11.31 11.76 -0.79
C ILE A 29 10.15 11.62 -1.79
N LYS A 30 10.44 11.56 -3.10
CA LYS A 30 9.40 11.41 -4.13
C LYS A 30 8.63 10.10 -3.99
N LYS A 31 9.32 9.00 -3.68
CA LYS A 31 8.70 7.69 -3.43
C LYS A 31 7.75 7.77 -2.23
N MET A 32 8.15 8.48 -1.17
CA MET A 32 7.29 8.68 -0.01
C MET A 32 6.05 9.51 -0.32
N GLU A 33 6.17 10.59 -1.10
CA GLU A 33 5.02 11.38 -1.55
C GLU A 33 4.01 10.52 -2.32
N MET A 34 4.48 9.67 -3.24
CA MET A 34 3.60 8.78 -3.99
C MET A 34 2.85 7.78 -3.10
N VAL A 35 3.53 7.23 -2.09
CA VAL A 35 2.88 6.32 -1.14
C VAL A 35 1.86 7.07 -0.28
N GLN A 36 2.14 8.32 0.08
CA GLN A 36 1.19 9.14 0.81
C GLN A 36 -0.06 9.46 -0.04
N ASP A 37 0.11 9.81 -1.30
CA ASP A 37 -1.00 10.05 -2.24
C ASP A 37 -1.83 8.78 -2.43
N PHE A 38 -1.18 7.62 -2.52
CA PHE A 38 -1.85 6.32 -2.54
C PHE A 38 -2.68 6.09 -1.28
N MET A 39 -2.14 6.39 -0.10
CA MET A 39 -2.86 6.24 1.17
C MET A 39 -4.07 7.17 1.26
N LEU A 40 -3.96 8.42 0.80
CA LEU A 40 -5.09 9.36 0.74
C LEU A 40 -6.19 8.83 -0.17
N MET A 41 -5.83 8.32 -1.35
CA MET A 41 -6.80 7.69 -2.25
C MET A 41 -7.41 6.41 -1.67
N LEU A 42 -6.63 5.62 -0.93
CA LEU A 42 -7.11 4.38 -0.34
C LEU A 42 -8.12 4.63 0.79
N GLU A 43 -7.85 5.62 1.63
CA GLU A 43 -8.73 5.98 2.75
C GLU A 43 -10.01 6.69 2.31
N ASP A 44 -10.01 7.36 1.16
CA ASP A 44 -11.21 7.95 0.55
C ASP A 44 -12.19 6.89 0.02
N ILE A 45 -11.72 5.67 -0.24
CA ILE A 45 -12.56 4.58 -0.73
C ILE A 45 -13.24 3.89 0.46
N PRO A 46 -14.59 3.77 0.46
CA PRO A 46 -15.30 3.02 1.50
C PRO A 46 -14.80 1.57 1.58
N VAL A 47 -14.53 1.10 2.79
CA VAL A 47 -14.02 -0.26 3.06
C VAL A 47 -14.89 -1.34 2.40
N LEU A 48 -16.21 -1.15 2.39
CA LEU A 48 -17.17 -2.05 1.74
C LEU A 48 -16.89 -2.23 0.24
N TYR A 49 -16.46 -1.16 -0.43
CA TYR A 49 -16.13 -1.18 -1.87
C TYR A 49 -14.82 -1.93 -2.13
N LEU A 50 -13.84 -1.79 -1.23
CA LEU A 50 -12.57 -2.52 -1.31
C LEU A 50 -12.76 -4.02 -1.06
N GLN A 51 -13.70 -4.41 -0.19
CA GLN A 51 -14.04 -5.81 0.07
C GLN A 51 -14.65 -6.49 -1.15
N VAL A 52 -15.62 -5.85 -1.82
CA VAL A 52 -16.29 -6.39 -3.02
C VAL A 52 -15.32 -6.54 -4.20
N LYS A 53 -14.25 -5.75 -4.25
CA LYS A 53 -13.22 -5.82 -5.30
C LYS A 53 -12.34 -7.09 -5.23
N GLY A 54 -12.33 -7.79 -4.09
CA GLY A 54 -11.67 -9.08 -3.92
C GLY A 54 -10.14 -9.02 -3.78
N GLU A 55 -9.56 -10.21 -3.66
CA GLU A 55 -8.15 -10.44 -3.31
C GLU A 55 -7.12 -9.74 -4.21
N PRO A 56 -7.31 -9.62 -5.55
CA PRO A 56 -6.35 -8.91 -6.41
C PRO A 56 -6.21 -7.42 -6.10
N HIS A 57 -7.15 -6.83 -5.36
CA HIS A 57 -7.05 -5.45 -4.89
C HIS A 57 -6.35 -5.36 -3.53
N VAL A 58 -6.62 -6.30 -2.62
CA VAL A 58 -5.95 -6.42 -1.31
C VAL A 58 -4.45 -6.67 -1.49
N GLU A 59 -4.08 -7.50 -2.46
CA GLU A 59 -2.68 -7.78 -2.79
C GLU A 59 -1.89 -6.53 -3.19
N ARG A 60 -2.54 -5.56 -3.86
CA ARG A 60 -1.92 -4.28 -4.25
C ARG A 60 -1.59 -3.44 -3.04
N ILE A 61 -2.49 -3.43 -2.05
CA ILE A 61 -2.29 -2.75 -0.77
C ILE A 61 -1.13 -3.41 -0.02
N ARG A 62 -1.08 -4.75 0.04
CA ARG A 62 0.03 -5.50 0.65
C ARG A 62 1.38 -5.20 -0.02
N ARG A 63 1.44 -5.10 -1.35
CA ARG A 63 2.66 -4.71 -2.07
C ARG A 63 3.17 -3.32 -1.69
N VAL A 64 2.28 -2.33 -1.53
CA VAL A 64 2.67 -1.00 -1.03
C VAL A 64 3.22 -1.08 0.39
N GLY A 65 2.65 -1.95 1.23
CA GLY A 65 3.19 -2.27 2.56
C GLY A 65 4.61 -2.83 2.53
N ALA A 66 4.90 -3.76 1.61
CA ALA A 66 6.25 -4.32 1.44
C ALA A 66 7.27 -3.24 1.03
N ILE A 67 6.87 -2.31 0.15
CA ILE A 67 7.71 -1.21 -0.31
C ILE A 67 8.02 -0.22 0.82
N LEU A 68 7.04 0.04 1.70
CA LEU A 68 7.26 0.84 2.91
C LEU A 68 8.23 0.15 3.88
N LEU A 69 8.14 -1.17 4.04
CA LEU A 69 9.06 -1.94 4.88
C LEU A 69 10.50 -1.87 4.37
N GLU A 70 10.70 -2.08 3.06
CA GLU A 70 12.01 -1.94 2.43
C GLU A 70 12.55 -0.51 2.59
N PHE A 71 11.70 0.50 2.41
CA PHE A 71 12.07 1.90 2.60
C PHE A 71 12.53 2.18 4.04
N ILE A 72 11.80 1.68 5.05
CA ILE A 72 12.16 1.86 6.46
C ILE A 72 13.52 1.24 6.79
N GLN A 73 13.88 0.14 6.12
CA GLN A 73 15.16 -0.54 6.34
C GLN A 73 16.34 0.16 5.65
N VAL A 74 16.10 0.81 4.51
CA VAL A 74 17.17 1.39 3.68
C VAL A 74 17.45 2.86 4.02
N VAL A 75 16.47 3.61 4.50
CA VAL A 75 16.62 5.06 4.75
C VAL A 75 17.24 5.32 6.12
N GLU A 76 18.34 6.07 6.16
CA GLU A 76 19.02 6.46 7.41
C GLU A 76 18.37 7.68 8.10
N ASP A 77 17.64 8.50 7.34
CA ASP A 77 16.96 9.68 7.87
C ASP A 77 15.80 9.27 8.79
N GLU A 78 15.92 9.60 10.08
CA GLU A 78 14.96 9.23 11.11
C GLU A 78 13.58 9.87 10.91
N HIS A 79 13.50 11.07 10.34
CA HIS A 79 12.24 11.74 10.05
C HIS A 79 11.48 11.03 8.93
N LEU A 80 12.20 10.67 7.86
CA LEU A 80 11.66 9.89 6.76
C LEU A 80 11.25 8.48 7.23
N GLN A 81 12.06 7.82 8.06
CA GLN A 81 11.67 6.54 8.67
C GLN A 81 10.40 6.66 9.51
N SER A 82 10.31 7.67 10.39
CA SER A 82 9.14 7.88 11.26
C SER A 82 7.87 8.08 10.45
N ARG A 83 7.95 8.87 9.37
CA ARG A 83 6.84 9.10 8.45
C ARG A 83 6.42 7.84 7.71
N ALA A 84 7.39 7.04 7.23
CA ALA A 84 7.11 5.75 6.60
C ALA A 84 6.47 4.75 7.57
N LYS A 85 6.93 4.67 8.82
CA LYS A 85 6.32 3.85 9.89
C LYS A 85 4.87 4.27 10.16
N GLY A 86 4.58 5.57 10.18
CA GLY A 86 3.22 6.09 10.32
C GLY A 86 2.30 5.68 9.18
N LEU A 87 2.77 5.76 7.93
CA LEU A 87 2.03 5.31 6.75
C LEU A 87 1.80 3.78 6.77
N LEU A 88 2.82 3.01 7.15
CA LEU A 88 2.72 1.56 7.25
C LEU A 88 1.67 1.14 8.28
N ARG A 89 1.64 1.80 9.45
CA ARG A 89 0.63 1.51 10.49
C ARG A 89 -0.79 1.72 9.98
N ARG A 90 -1.04 2.84 9.31
CA ARG A 90 -2.36 3.13 8.70
C ARG A 90 -2.73 2.09 7.64
N LEU A 91 -1.76 1.68 6.81
CA LEU A 91 -1.97 0.66 5.79
C LEU A 91 -2.34 -0.70 6.41
N LEU A 92 -1.67 -1.08 7.50
CA LEU A 92 -1.99 -2.29 8.26
C LEU A 92 -3.39 -2.22 8.88
N ASP A 93 -3.81 -1.07 9.41
CA ASP A 93 -5.16 -0.87 9.93
C ASP A 93 -6.22 -1.05 8.83
N VAL A 94 -5.96 -0.59 7.61
CA VAL A 94 -6.84 -0.81 6.45
C VAL A 94 -6.90 -2.30 6.11
N LEU A 95 -5.76 -2.98 6.01
CA LEU A 95 -5.71 -4.42 5.73
C LEU A 95 -6.46 -5.24 6.79
N ALA A 96 -6.30 -4.91 8.08
CA ALA A 96 -7.00 -5.57 9.17
C ALA A 96 -8.53 -5.40 9.07
N LYS A 97 -9.00 -4.20 8.67
CA LYS A 97 -10.44 -3.96 8.43
C LYS A 97 -10.97 -4.77 7.24
N LEU A 98 -10.17 -4.92 6.17
CA LEU A 98 -10.54 -5.72 5.02
C LEU A 98 -10.67 -7.21 5.39
N ASP A 99 -9.77 -7.71 6.22
CA ASP A 99 -9.76 -9.09 6.71
C ASP A 99 -10.93 -9.38 7.67
N SER A 100 -11.27 -8.41 8.55
CA SER A 100 -12.28 -8.58 9.59
C SER A 100 -13.69 -8.93 9.10
N LYS A 101 -14.07 -8.54 7.87
CA LYS A 101 -15.40 -8.84 7.30
C LYS A 101 -15.40 -10.02 6.32
N ALA A 102 -14.24 -10.38 5.77
CA ALA A 102 -14.11 -11.64 5.03
C ALA A 102 -14.46 -12.84 5.91
N HIS A 103 -14.21 -12.72 7.23
CA HIS A 103 -14.62 -13.73 8.20
C HIS A 103 -16.13 -13.74 8.49
N GLU A 104 -16.81 -12.59 8.39
CA GLU A 104 -18.26 -12.49 8.62
C GLU A 104 -19.04 -13.17 7.48
N ASP A 105 -18.63 -12.98 6.22
CA ASP A 105 -19.23 -13.66 5.05
C ASP A 105 -18.96 -15.18 5.04
N LEU A 106 -17.83 -15.65 5.61
CA LEU A 106 -17.57 -17.09 5.77
C LEU A 106 -18.47 -17.76 6.82
N CYS A 107 -19.02 -17.00 7.76
CA CYS A 107 -20.03 -17.52 8.70
C CYS A 107 -21.42 -17.69 8.08
N PHE A 108 -21.73 -16.98 6.98
CA PHE A 108 -23.03 -17.07 6.31
C PHE A 108 -23.11 -18.15 5.21
N VAL A 109 -21.99 -18.76 4.81
CA VAL A 109 -21.98 -19.86 3.81
C VAL A 109 -22.07 -21.25 4.48
N GLY A 110 -22.15 -21.30 5.82
CA GLY A 110 -22.16 -22.53 6.61
C GLY A 110 -23.53 -23.01 7.12
N VAL A 111 -24.64 -22.40 6.69
CA VAL A 111 -25.98 -22.87 7.04
C VAL A 111 -26.91 -22.67 5.84
N ASP A 112 -27.03 -23.70 5.01
CA ASP A 112 -28.30 -24.06 4.38
C ASP A 112 -28.26 -25.58 4.13
N GLU A 113 -29.39 -26.22 4.46
CA GLU A 113 -29.70 -27.66 4.61
C GLU A 113 -29.19 -28.64 3.54
#